data_AF-A0A1C3N0E7-F1
#
_entry.id   AF-A0A1C3N0E7-F1
#
_cell.length_a   1.000
_cell.length_b   1.000
_cell.length_c   1.000
_cell.angle_alpha   90.00
_cell.angle_beta   90.00
_cell.angle_gamma   90.00
#
_symmetry.space_group_name_H-M   'P 1'
#
loop_
_entity.id
_entity.type
_entity.pdbx_description
1 polymer ?
#
loop_
_entity_poly.entity_id
_entity_poly.type
_entity_poly.pdbx_seq_one_letter_code
_entity_poly.pdbx_strand_id
1 'polypeptide(L)'
;MNYDGPATVAGRTVRVRLSGRWEPVDGRYHWVGRIEPDARVAGLLRSGRRDVEVRIAERVTAARLGEVDPWGGVRISGVGDPPWPPPDPPAP
;
A
#
# COMPACT_ATOMS: atom_id res chain seq x y z
N MET A 1 9.22 -6.42 -6.79
CA MET A 1 7.88 -7.05 -6.94
C MET A 1 6.84 -5.94 -7.07
N ASN A 2 5.83 -6.07 -7.94
CA ASN A 2 4.74 -5.09 -8.06
C ASN A 2 3.38 -5.75 -7.80
N TYR A 3 2.38 -4.94 -7.47
CA TYR A 3 1.01 -5.34 -7.23
C TYR A 3 0.06 -4.25 -7.71
N ASP A 4 -0.93 -4.61 -8.51
CA ASP A 4 -2.03 -3.75 -8.95
C ASP A 4 -3.34 -4.49 -8.65
N GLY A 5 -4.14 -3.96 -7.73
CA GLY A 5 -5.35 -4.66 -7.32
C GLY A 5 -6.04 -4.09 -6.09
N PRO A 6 -7.11 -4.77 -5.64
CA PRO A 6 -7.86 -4.37 -4.47
C PRO A 6 -7.10 -4.65 -3.16
N ALA A 7 -6.98 -3.65 -2.32
CA ALA A 7 -6.48 -3.76 -0.95
C ALA A 7 -7.48 -3.14 0.03
N THR A 8 -7.44 -3.60 1.28
CA THR A 8 -8.21 -2.98 2.35
C THR A 8 -7.29 -2.07 3.16
N VAL A 9 -7.56 -0.77 3.16
CA VAL A 9 -6.78 0.24 3.90
C VAL A 9 -7.66 0.82 5.00
N ALA A 10 -7.24 0.69 6.26
CA ALA A 10 -8.02 1.14 7.42
C ALA A 10 -9.50 0.69 7.36
N GLY A 11 -9.73 -0.58 7.02
CA GLY A 11 -11.06 -1.19 6.91
C GLY A 11 -11.86 -0.84 5.64
N ARG A 12 -11.24 -0.23 4.62
CA ARG A 12 -11.92 0.19 3.37
C ARG A 12 -11.28 -0.45 2.16
N THR A 13 -12.08 -1.09 1.30
CA THR A 13 -11.62 -1.63 0.03
C THR A 13 -11.33 -0.50 -0.96
N VAL A 14 -10.09 -0.42 -1.41
CA VAL A 14 -9.57 0.57 -2.36
C VAL A 14 -8.68 -0.14 -3.37
N ARG A 15 -8.46 0.47 -4.53
CA ARG A 15 -7.48 -0.04 -5.50
C ARG A 15 -6.13 0.62 -5.28
N VAL A 16 -5.09 -0.20 -5.28
CA VAL A 16 -3.72 0.25 -5.01
C VAL A 16 -2.79 -0.25 -6.09
N ARG A 17 -1.75 0.54 -6.35
CA ARG A 17 -0.59 0.13 -7.13
C ARG A 17 0.64 0.22 -6.24
N LEU A 18 1.19 -0.93 -5.88
CA LEU A 18 2.32 -1.07 -4.97
C LEU A 18 3.53 -1.65 -5.70
N SER A 19 4.71 -1.23 -5.27
CA SER A 19 6.00 -1.70 -5.73
C SER A 19 6.91 -1.84 -4.52
N GLY A 20 7.62 -2.95 -4.43
CA GLY A 20 8.57 -3.18 -3.35
C GLY A 20 9.91 -3.71 -3.83
N ARG A 21 10.92 -3.45 -3.00
CA ARG A 21 12.31 -3.84 -3.18
C ARG A 21 12.91 -4.23 -1.83
N TRP A 22 13.80 -5.21 -1.84
CA TRP A 22 14.65 -5.52 -0.70
C TRP A 22 15.69 -4.41 -0.49
N GLU A 23 15.71 -3.81 0.70
CA GLU A 23 16.68 -2.81 1.09
C GLU A 23 17.82 -3.49 1.88
N PRO A 24 19.03 -3.58 1.31
CA PRO A 24 20.14 -4.29 1.95
C PRO A 24 20.73 -3.54 3.15
N VAL A 25 20.49 -2.22 3.25
CA VAL A 25 21.06 -1.37 4.31
C VAL A 25 20.50 -1.75 5.68
N ASP A 26 19.19 -1.94 5.78
CA ASP A 26 18.51 -2.33 7.01
C ASP A 26 17.99 -3.77 6.99
N GLY A 27 18.21 -4.49 5.89
CA GLY A 27 17.84 -5.91 5.75
C GLY A 27 16.33 -6.12 5.80
N ARG A 28 15.55 -5.17 5.26
CA ARG A 28 14.10 -5.20 5.26
C ARG A 28 13.57 -5.01 3.85
N TYR A 29 12.38 -5.54 3.61
CA TYR A 29 11.68 -5.26 2.37
C TYR A 29 10.91 -3.94 2.50
N HIS A 30 11.24 -2.97 1.64
CA HIS A 30 10.58 -1.67 1.61
C HIS A 30 9.64 -1.65 0.43
N TRP A 31 8.45 -1.12 0.66
CA TRP A 31 7.48 -0.96 -0.39
C TRP A 31 6.81 0.40 -0.34
N VAL A 32 6.48 0.87 -1.54
CA VAL A 32 5.84 2.15 -1.77
C VAL A 32 4.79 1.98 -2.85
N GLY A 33 3.83 2.89 -2.87
CA GLY A 33 2.80 2.85 -3.87
C GLY A 33 1.82 3.99 -3.73
N ARG A 34 0.71 3.82 -4.43
CA ARG A 34 -0.34 4.81 -4.50
C ARG A 34 -1.69 4.13 -4.40
N ILE A 35 -2.58 4.77 -3.66
CA ILE A 35 -3.99 4.45 -3.59
C ILE A 35 -4.70 5.31 -4.63
N GLU A 36 -5.58 4.72 -5.41
CA GLU A 36 -6.45 5.46 -6.34
C GLU A 36 -7.29 6.51 -5.58
N PRO A 37 -7.79 7.56 -6.27
CA PRO A 37 -8.53 8.63 -5.62
C PRO A 37 -9.74 8.11 -4.83
N ASP A 38 -9.66 8.20 -3.50
CA ASP A 38 -10.75 7.86 -2.59
C ASP A 38 -10.87 8.93 -1.48
N ALA A 39 -12.01 9.60 -1.44
CA ALA A 39 -12.27 10.72 -0.53
C ALA A 39 -12.20 10.30 0.96
N ARG A 40 -12.46 9.03 1.27
CA ARG A 40 -12.41 8.49 2.63
C ARG A 40 -10.97 8.30 3.09
N VAL A 41 -10.09 7.84 2.19
CA VAL A 41 -8.64 7.76 2.46
C VAL A 41 -8.03 9.16 2.59
N ALA A 42 -8.36 10.08 1.70
CA ALA A 42 -7.95 11.48 1.83
C ALA A 42 -8.50 12.14 3.12
N GLY A 43 -9.67 11.70 3.58
CA GLY A 43 -10.23 12.09 4.88
C GLY A 43 -9.38 11.69 6.08
N LEU A 44 -8.71 10.53 6.02
CA LEU A 44 -7.79 10.08 7.09
C LEU A 44 -6.63 11.05 7.26
N LEU A 45 -6.02 11.48 6.15
CA LEU A 45 -4.93 12.47 6.19
C LEU A 45 -5.39 13.82 6.74
N ARG A 46 -6.58 14.28 6.34
CA ARG A 46 -7.19 15.51 6.89
C ARG A 46 -7.47 15.40 8.40
N SER A 47 -7.77 14.20 8.90
CA SER A 47 -7.92 13.92 10.34
C SER A 47 -6.58 13.72 11.09
N GLY A 48 -5.43 13.83 10.40
CA GLY A 48 -4.11 13.62 10.99
C GLY A 48 -3.67 12.15 11.08
N ARG A 49 -4.50 11.20 10.64
CA ARG A 49 -4.16 9.77 10.61
C ARG A 49 -3.22 9.47 9.45
N ARG A 50 -1.97 9.12 9.77
CA ARG A 50 -0.96 8.69 8.80
C ARG A 50 -0.64 7.20 8.90
N ASP A 51 -0.59 6.64 10.10
CA ASP A 51 -0.42 5.20 10.29
C ASP A 51 -1.74 4.46 10.04
N VAL A 52 -1.68 3.46 9.17
CA VAL A 52 -2.81 2.61 8.78
C VAL A 52 -2.35 1.18 8.58
N GLU A 53 -3.30 0.26 8.66
CA GLU A 53 -3.07 -1.13 8.25
C GLU A 53 -3.53 -1.32 6.81
N VAL A 54 -2.73 -2.05 6.04
CA VAL A 54 -3.05 -2.51 4.69
C VAL A 54 -3.20 -4.01 4.73
N ARG A 55 -4.35 -4.48 4.26
CA ARG A 55 -4.64 -5.90 4.10
C ARG A 55 -4.82 -6.24 2.62
N ILE A 56 -4.06 -7.22 2.16
CA ILE A 56 -4.18 -7.80 0.82
C ILE A 56 -4.35 -9.31 1.00
N ALA A 57 -5.46 -9.85 0.51
CA ALA A 57 -5.89 -11.21 0.81
C ALA A 57 -5.88 -11.50 2.33
N GLU A 58 -5.06 -12.44 2.79
CA GLU A 58 -4.94 -12.86 4.19
C GLU A 58 -3.80 -12.17 4.93
N ARG A 59 -2.97 -11.37 4.24
CA ARG A 59 -1.80 -10.70 4.83
C ARG A 59 -2.16 -9.28 5.25
N VAL A 60 -1.68 -8.88 6.43
CA VAL A 60 -1.86 -7.55 6.99
C VAL A 60 -0.48 -6.98 7.32
N THR A 61 -0.25 -5.72 6.98
CA THR A 61 0.98 -5.00 7.32
C THR A 61 0.67 -3.58 7.78
N ALA A 62 1.52 -3.05 8.64
CA ALA A 62 1.54 -1.63 8.93
C ALA A 62 2.03 -0.85 7.71
N ALA A 63 1.45 0.32 7.51
CA ALA A 63 1.76 1.23 6.43
C ALA A 63 1.53 2.67 6.85
N ARG A 64 2.12 3.59 6.10
CA ARG A 64 2.01 5.02 6.31
C ARG A 64 1.45 5.70 5.08
N LEU A 65 0.35 6.41 5.28
CA LEU A 65 -0.20 7.36 4.31
C LEU A 65 0.72 8.58 4.23
N GLY A 66 1.11 8.90 2.99
CA GLY A 66 1.87 10.07 2.63
C GLY A 66 0.97 11.19 2.15
N GLU A 67 1.43 11.91 1.13
CA GLU A 67 0.73 13.06 0.59
C GLU A 67 -0.40 12.64 -0.37
N VAL A 68 -1.41 13.51 -0.50
CA VAL A 68 -2.41 13.40 -1.57
C VAL A 68 -1.82 14.07 -2.81
N ASP A 69 -1.67 13.33 -3.90
CA ASP A 69 -1.18 13.93 -5.15
C ASP A 69 -2.30 14.74 -5.84
N PRO A 70 -1.99 15.60 -6.83
CA PRO A 70 -2.96 16.53 -7.45
C PRO A 70 -4.22 15.89 -8.04
N TRP A 71 -4.17 14.60 -8.40
CA TRP A 71 -5.30 13.85 -8.93
C TRP A 71 -6.17 13.17 -7.86
N GLY A 72 -5.92 13.42 -6.57
CA GLY A 72 -6.69 12.88 -5.45
C GLY A 72 -6.24 11.51 -4.93
N GLY A 73 -5.28 10.87 -5.59
CA GLY A 73 -4.65 9.64 -5.09
C GLY A 73 -3.77 9.90 -3.87
N VAL A 74 -3.57 8.88 -3.04
CA VAL A 74 -2.82 9.00 -1.78
C VAL A 74 -1.58 8.12 -1.85
N ARG A 75 -0.40 8.69 -1.57
CA ARG A 75 0.83 7.89 -1.44
C ARG A 75 0.74 6.99 -0.22
N ILE A 76 1.29 5.79 -0.35
CA ILE A 76 1.39 4.85 0.76
C ILE A 76 2.75 4.16 0.73
N SER A 77 3.32 3.92 1.90
CA SER A 77 4.56 3.18 2.05
C SER A 77 4.50 2.23 3.25
N GLY A 78 5.33 1.21 3.25
CA GLY A 78 5.51 0.34 4.40
C GLY A 78 6.82 -0.42 4.33
N VAL A 79 7.14 -1.08 5.43
CA VAL A 79 8.39 -1.81 5.64
C VAL A 79 8.05 -3.17 6.25
N GLY A 80 8.79 -4.20 5.86
CA GLY A 80 8.58 -5.58 6.29
C GLY A 80 8.05 -6.44 5.14
N ASP A 81 7.53 -7.62 5.48
CA ASP A 81 7.04 -8.59 4.51
C ASP A 81 6.02 -7.96 3.55
N PRO A 82 6.20 -8.12 2.22
CA PRO A 82 5.24 -7.62 1.26
C PRO A 82 3.85 -8.20 1.54
N PRO A 83 2.80 -7.37 1.66
CA PRO A 83 1.45 -7.86 1.93
C PRO A 83 0.82 -8.58 0.74
N TRP A 84 1.40 -8.53 -0.46
CA TRP A 84 0.87 -9.21 -1.64
C TRP A 84 1.63 -10.52 -1.96
N PRO A 85 0.94 -11.55 -2.50
CA PRO A 85 1.59 -12.76 -2.95
C PRO A 85 2.57 -12.47 -4.10
N PRO A 86 3.60 -13.32 -4.32
CA PRO A 86 4.42 -13.22 -5.52
C PRO A 86 3.53 -13.24 -6.78
N PRO A 87 3.92 -12.54 -7.86
CA PRO A 87 3.17 -12.60 -9.11
C PRO A 87 3.00 -14.08 -9.49
N ASP A 88 1.78 -14.43 -9.89
CA ASP A 88 1.49 -15.77 -10.39
C ASP A 88 2.48 -16.06 -11.54
N PRO A 89 3.18 -17.21 -11.55
CA PRO A 89 4.04 -17.55 -12.67
C PRO A 89 3.19 -17.50 -13.94
N PRO A 90 3.70 -16.96 -15.07
CA PRO A 90 2.95 -17.01 -16.31
C PRO A 90 2.55 -18.47 -16.58
N ALA A 91 1.27 -18.70 -16.85
CA ALA A 91 0.77 -20.01 -17.24
C ALA A 91 1.61 -20.57 -18.41
N PRO A 92 1.91 -21.88 -18.43
CA PRO A 92 2.79 -22.49 -19.43
C PRO A 92 2.27 -22.35 -20.86
#